data_AF-A0A9X3K3C6-F1
#
_entry.id   AF-A0A9X3K3C6-F1
#
_cell.length_a   1.000
_cell.length_b   1.000
_cell.length_c   1.000
_cell.angle_alpha   90.00
_cell.angle_beta   90.00
_cell.angle_gamma   90.00
#
_symmetry.space_group_name_H-M   'P 1'
#
loop_
_entity.id
_entity.type
_entity.pdbx_description
1 polymer ?
#
loop_
_entity_poly.entity_id
_entity_poly.type
_entity_poly.pdbx_seq_one_letter_code
_entity_poly.pdbx_strand_id
1 'polypeptide(L)'
;MAELAPASEPVTIEWPGALDGDLLDILGRPNFACAGFIPIYRLAGFDIPKRAENEQAFFIHRCILAWAKHGAGWHAAMIEEMEGFARAAGVLAGG
;
A
#
# COMPACT_ATOMS: atom_id res chain seq x y z
N MET A 1 -6.74 -17.44 19.17
CA MET A 1 -7.03 -16.05 18.76
C MET A 1 -5.70 -15.35 18.61
N ALA A 2 -5.43 -14.70 17.47
CA ALA A 2 -4.18 -13.94 17.34
C ALA A 2 -4.27 -12.69 18.21
N GLU A 3 -3.29 -12.52 19.10
CA GLU A 3 -3.18 -11.34 19.96
C GLU A 3 -2.88 -10.13 19.07
N LEU A 4 -3.76 -9.12 19.12
CA LEU A 4 -3.49 -7.84 18.46
C LEU A 4 -2.26 -7.23 19.13
N ALA A 5 -1.29 -6.81 18.31
CA ALA A 5 -0.14 -6.06 18.81
C ALA A 5 -0.60 -4.92 19.73
N PRO A 6 0.19 -4.56 20.76
CA PRO A 6 -0.19 -3.50 21.68
C PRO A 6 -0.50 -2.21 20.90
N ALA A 7 -1.55 -1.51 21.33
CA ALA A 7 -1.93 -0.24 20.72
C ALA A 7 -0.72 0.72 20.77
N SER A 8 -0.28 1.18 19.60
CA SER A 8 0.80 2.16 19.48
C SER A 8 0.40 3.48 20.13
N GLU A 9 1.40 4.25 20.56
CA GLU A 9 1.19 5.62 21.04
C GLU A 9 0.41 6.45 20.00
N PRO A 10 -0.45 7.39 20.44
CA PRO A 10 -1.23 8.21 19.52
C PRO A 10 -0.30 9.08 18.67
N VAL A 11 -0.32 8.86 17.35
CA VAL A 11 0.37 9.71 16.37
C VAL A 11 -0.58 10.82 15.93
N THR A 12 -0.14 12.07 16.05
CA THR A 12 -0.85 13.20 15.45
C THR A 12 -0.46 13.32 13.99
N ILE A 13 -1.44 13.21 13.11
CA ILE A 13 -1.28 13.39 11.66
C ILE A 13 -2.23 14.51 11.23
N GLU A 14 -1.75 15.46 10.44
CA GLU A 14 -2.64 16.38 9.74
C GLU A 14 -3.35 15.61 8.63
N TRP A 15 -4.60 15.24 8.91
CA TRP A 15 -5.45 14.55 7.96
C TRP A 15 -6.44 15.55 7.33
N PRO A 16 -6.72 15.45 6.03
CA PRO A 16 -7.69 16.34 5.39
C PRO A 16 -9.06 16.19 6.03
N GLY A 17 -9.70 17.32 6.31
CA GLY A 17 -11.03 17.36 6.91
C GLY A 17 -12.15 16.85 6.00
N ALA A 18 -11.86 16.57 4.74
CA ALA A 18 -12.80 16.04 3.76
C ALA A 18 -12.19 14.85 3.00
N LEU A 19 -13.05 13.91 2.60
CA LEU A 19 -12.69 12.78 1.75
C LEU A 19 -12.67 13.26 0.30
N ASP A 20 -11.48 13.49 -0.24
CA ASP A 20 -11.32 13.86 -1.65
C ASP A 20 -11.47 12.62 -2.58
N GLY A 21 -11.42 12.87 -3.90
CA GLY A 21 -11.56 11.81 -4.89
C GLY A 21 -10.46 10.75 -4.83
N ASP A 22 -9.24 11.13 -4.47
CA ASP A 22 -8.11 10.22 -4.36
C ASP A 22 -8.24 9.33 -3.13
N LEU A 23 -8.62 9.89 -1.98
CA LEU A 23 -8.89 9.14 -0.77
C LEU A 23 -10.09 8.21 -0.93
N LEU A 24 -11.13 8.64 -1.65
CA LEU A 24 -12.26 7.78 -2.02
C LEU A 24 -11.79 6.58 -2.85
N ASP A 25 -10.95 6.81 -3.86
CA ASP A 25 -10.41 5.73 -4.67
C ASP A 25 -9.54 4.78 -3.82
N ILE A 26 -8.61 5.31 -3.04
CA ILE A 26 -7.68 4.52 -2.21
C ILE A 26 -8.42 3.69 -1.15
N LEU A 27 -9.30 4.33 -0.37
CA LEU A 27 -9.99 3.70 0.76
C LEU A 27 -11.16 2.82 0.30
N GLY A 28 -11.70 3.07 -0.90
CA GLY A 28 -12.76 2.28 -1.50
C GLY A 28 -12.30 0.98 -2.16
N ARG A 29 -10.99 0.70 -2.24
CA ARG A 29 -10.48 -0.48 -2.94
C ARG A 29 -10.95 -1.78 -2.28
N PRO A 30 -11.64 -2.67 -2.98
CA PRO A 30 -12.04 -3.95 -2.41
C PRO A 30 -10.82 -4.87 -2.22
N ASN A 31 -10.87 -5.76 -1.23
CA ASN A 31 -9.73 -6.61 -0.85
C ASN A 31 -9.19 -7.43 -2.03
N PHE A 32 -10.09 -7.98 -2.86
CA PHE A 32 -9.72 -8.81 -4.02
C PHE A 32 -8.95 -8.02 -5.09
N ALA A 33 -9.12 -6.69 -5.17
CA ALA A 33 -8.37 -5.85 -6.09
C ALA A 33 -6.94 -5.56 -5.61
N CYS A 34 -6.63 -5.80 -4.33
CA CYS A 34 -5.31 -5.53 -3.75
C CYS A 34 -4.36 -6.74 -3.86
N ALA A 35 -4.91 -7.96 -3.80
CA ALA A 35 -4.13 -9.20 -3.75
C ALA A 35 -3.13 -9.36 -4.92
N GLY A 36 -3.46 -8.83 -6.10
CA GLY A 36 -2.60 -8.91 -7.29
C GLY A 36 -1.27 -8.17 -7.17
N PHE A 37 -1.17 -7.16 -6.30
CA PHE A 37 0.04 -6.35 -6.13
C PHE A 37 0.99 -6.91 -5.07
N ILE A 38 0.46 -7.69 -4.11
CA ILE A 38 1.20 -8.20 -2.96
C ILE A 38 2.40 -9.09 -3.31
N PRO A 39 2.37 -9.94 -4.36
CA PRO A 39 3.54 -10.74 -4.73
C PRO A 39 4.79 -9.90 -4.98
N ILE A 40 4.67 -8.70 -5.55
CA ILE A 40 5.81 -7.79 -5.79
C ILE A 40 6.46 -7.38 -4.47
N TYR A 41 5.66 -7.02 -3.47
CA TYR A 41 6.17 -6.64 -2.16
C TYR A 41 6.77 -7.83 -1.41
N ARG A 42 6.17 -9.01 -1.49
CA ARG A 42 6.77 -10.22 -0.88
C ARG A 42 8.12 -10.57 -1.51
N LEU A 43 8.25 -10.44 -2.84
CA LEU A 43 9.53 -10.60 -3.54
C LEU A 43 10.57 -9.56 -3.10
N ALA A 44 10.13 -8.35 -2.77
CA ALA A 44 10.97 -7.30 -2.19
C ALA A 44 11.28 -7.50 -0.69
N GLY A 45 10.84 -8.60 -0.07
CA GLY A 45 11.19 -8.95 1.31
C GLY A 45 10.19 -8.50 2.38
N PHE A 46 9.03 -7.94 2.00
CA PHE A 46 7.99 -7.57 2.97
C PHE A 46 7.28 -8.82 3.51
N ASP A 47 7.24 -8.97 4.85
CA ASP A 47 6.45 -10.01 5.51
C ASP A 47 4.98 -9.60 5.61
N ILE A 48 4.18 -10.00 4.61
CA ILE A 48 2.76 -9.68 4.52
C ILE A 48 1.95 -10.96 4.73
N PRO A 49 1.13 -11.06 5.79
CA PRO A 49 0.29 -12.23 6.02
C PRO A 49 -0.66 -12.51 4.85
N LYS A 50 -0.93 -13.79 4.53
CA LYS A 50 -1.76 -14.22 3.38
C LYS A 50 -3.28 -14.03 3.53
N ARG A 51 -3.71 -13.33 4.57
CA ARG A 51 -5.14 -13.03 4.78
C ARG A 51 -5.52 -11.80 3.95
N ALA A 52 -6.62 -11.88 3.20
CA ALA A 52 -7.03 -10.85 2.25
C ALA A 52 -7.17 -9.45 2.89
N GLU A 53 -7.67 -9.38 4.12
CA GLU A 53 -7.78 -8.13 4.89
C GLU A 53 -6.40 -7.55 5.23
N ASN A 54 -5.40 -8.40 5.52
CA ASN A 54 -4.04 -7.95 5.83
C ASN A 54 -3.33 -7.47 4.56
N GLU A 55 -3.56 -8.15 3.43
CA GLU A 55 -3.07 -7.75 2.11
C GLU A 55 -3.66 -6.40 1.67
N GLN A 56 -4.96 -6.22 1.82
CA GLN A 56 -5.63 -4.94 1.56
C GLN A 56 -5.08 -3.83 2.46
N ALA A 57 -4.99 -4.07 3.77
CA ALA A 57 -4.51 -3.08 4.72
C ALA A 57 -3.08 -2.62 4.39
N PHE A 58 -2.20 -3.57 4.03
CA PHE A 58 -0.86 -3.26 3.58
C PHE A 58 -0.88 -2.37 2.33
N PHE A 59 -1.64 -2.75 1.30
CA PHE A 59 -1.66 -2.00 0.04
C PHE A 59 -2.28 -0.61 0.19
N ILE A 60 -3.40 -0.48 0.90
CA ILE A 60 -4.04 0.81 1.22
C ILE A 60 -3.06 1.69 2.00
N HIS A 61 -2.33 1.13 2.97
CA HIS A 61 -1.31 1.88 3.71
C HIS A 61 -0.23 2.45 2.79
N ARG A 62 0.27 1.68 1.80
CA ARG A 62 1.22 2.20 0.79
C ARG A 62 0.61 3.34 -0.04
N CYS A 63 -0.62 3.16 -0.52
CA CYS A 63 -1.32 4.19 -1.28
C CYS A 63 -1.52 5.49 -0.48
N ILE A 64 -1.91 5.40 0.79
CA ILE A 64 -2.06 6.56 1.67
C ILE A 64 -0.72 7.28 1.85
N LEU A 65 0.38 6.55 2.05
CA LEU A 65 1.71 7.16 2.16
C LEU A 65 2.11 7.87 0.85
N ALA A 66 1.85 7.27 -0.30
CA ALA A 66 2.10 7.89 -1.60
C ALA A 66 1.25 9.15 -1.79
N TRP A 67 -0.04 9.11 -1.44
CA TRP A 67 -0.95 10.24 -1.50
C TRP A 67 -0.55 11.38 -0.56
N ALA A 68 -0.24 11.07 0.69
CA ALA A 68 0.20 12.07 1.66
C ALA A 68 1.49 12.79 1.21
N LYS A 69 2.37 12.09 0.48
CA LYS A 69 3.64 12.64 0.00
C LYS A 69 3.54 13.35 -1.34
N HIS A 70 2.67 12.90 -2.25
CA HIS A 70 2.66 13.33 -3.65
C HIS A 70 1.35 13.97 -4.13
N GLY A 71 0.30 13.99 -3.30
CA GLY A 71 -1.03 14.51 -3.67
C GLY A 71 -1.54 13.82 -4.94
N ALA A 72 -1.99 14.60 -5.93
CA ALA A 72 -2.47 14.09 -7.23
C ALA A 72 -1.43 13.22 -8.00
N GLY A 73 -0.14 13.29 -7.65
CA GLY A 73 0.91 12.45 -8.22
C GLY A 73 1.02 11.05 -7.62
N TRP A 74 0.17 10.69 -6.66
CA TRP A 74 0.28 9.45 -5.88
C TRP A 74 0.25 8.18 -6.74
N HIS A 75 -0.58 8.17 -7.79
CA HIS A 75 -0.71 7.00 -8.64
C HIS A 75 0.59 6.71 -9.42
N ALA A 76 1.23 7.76 -9.95
CA ALA A 76 2.53 7.62 -10.61
C ALA A 76 3.61 7.17 -9.63
N ALA A 77 3.62 7.72 -8.40
CA ALA A 77 4.55 7.31 -7.36
C ALA A 77 4.37 5.83 -6.95
N MET A 78 3.12 5.34 -6.88
CA MET A 78 2.83 3.92 -6.61
C MET A 78 3.32 2.99 -7.73
N ILE A 79 3.14 3.40 -8.99
CA ILE A 79 3.68 2.66 -10.14
C ILE A 79 5.20 2.59 -10.04
N GLU A 80 5.86 3.74 -9.84
CA GLU A 80 7.32 3.82 -9.72
C GLU A 80 7.86 2.95 -8.57
N GLU A 81 7.18 2.96 -7.42
CA GLU A 81 7.52 2.10 -6.28
C GLU A 81 7.46 0.61 -6.65
N MET A 82 6.34 0.16 -7.23
CA MET A 82 6.16 -1.24 -7.62
C MET A 82 7.14 -1.67 -8.71
N GLU A 83 7.39 -0.81 -9.70
CA GLU A 83 8.40 -1.07 -10.71
C GLU A 83 9.81 -1.12 -10.11
N GLY A 84 10.10 -0.27 -9.11
CA GLY A 84 11.37 -0.28 -8.37
C GLY A 84 11.60 -1.63 -7.69
N PHE A 85 10.57 -2.15 -7.02
CA PHE A 85 10.61 -3.48 -6.41
C PHE A 85 10.72 -4.60 -7.45
N ALA A 86 9.96 -4.52 -8.55
CA ALA A 86 10.04 -5.51 -9.62
C ALA A 86 11.42 -5.52 -10.32
N ARG A 87 12.05 -4.36 -10.53
CA ARG A 87 13.43 -4.25 -11.01
C ARG A 87 14.43 -4.86 -10.02
N ALA A 88 14.31 -4.51 -8.73
CA ALA A 88 15.19 -5.04 -7.68
C ALA A 88 15.06 -6.57 -7.52
N ALA A 89 13.87 -7.11 -7.73
CA ALA A 89 13.59 -8.55 -7.71
C ALA A 89 14.02 -9.27 -9.01
N GLY A 90 14.56 -8.56 -10.01
CA GLY A 90 14.96 -9.13 -11.29
C GLY A 90 13.78 -9.52 -12.21
N VAL A 91 12.55 -9.10 -11.89
CA VAL A 91 11.33 -9.44 -12.65
C VAL A 91 11.18 -8.58 -13.91
N LEU A 92 11.77 -7.39 -13.93
CA LEU A 92 11.79 -6.50 -15.11
C LEU A 92 13.13 -6.49 -15.88
N ALA A 93 14.11 -7.31 -15.46
CA ALA A 93 15.38 -7.45 -16.18
C ALA A 93 15.31 -8.62 -17.17
N GLY A 94 14.57 -8.41 -18.27
CA GLY A 94 14.38 -9.41 -19.31
C GLY A 94 13.55 -8.86 -20.46
N GLY A 95 14.16 -7.99 -21.26
CA GLY A 95 13.66 -7.50 -22.55
C GLY A 95 14.81 -7.43 -23.53
#